data_AF-A0A6J1VKV3-F1
#
_entry.id   AF-A0A6J1VKV3-F1
#
_cell.length_a   1.000
_cell.length_b   1.000
_cell.length_c   1.000
_cell.angle_alpha   90.00
_cell.angle_beta   90.00
_cell.angle_gamma   90.00
#
_symmetry.space_group_name_H-M   'P 1'
#
loop_
_entity.id
_entity.type
_entity.pdbx_description
1 polymer ?
#
loop_
_entity_poly.entity_id
_entity_poly.type
_entity_poly.pdbx_seq_one_letter_code
_entity_poly.pdbx_strand_id
1 'polypeptide(L)'
;MRATFFKISHESLDQCPHAAFKSLVYVLAFFHAVVQERRKFGKIGWNVPYDFNESDFQVCMEILNTYLTKAFQQNDDKIPWGSLKYLIGEVMYGGRAIDSFDRRILTIYMDEYLGDFIFDTFQPFHFFYNDEVDYRIPEGTSKDDYVEEIESLPLANTPEVFGLHPNAEIGYYTQAARDMWSHLLELQPQTGESGAGISRDEYIGQVAKDIENKLPKVFDLDHIRKVLGIDISPTTVVLLQELERFNKLIVRMTKSLAELQRALAGEVGMSNELDEVARALFNGQIPNIWRKLAPDTLKTLGNWMIYFKNRFLQYTSWVSRHDTFAALLLSGGEACALG
;
A
#
# COMPACT_ATOMS: atom_id res chain seq x y z
N MET A 1 -14.54 -16.09 -2.64
CA MET A 1 -15.09 -17.42 -2.97
C MET A 1 -16.57 -17.51 -2.60
N ARG A 2 -16.95 -17.72 -1.32
CA ARG A 2 -18.36 -17.85 -0.87
C ARG A 2 -19.28 -16.76 -1.42
N ALA A 3 -18.92 -15.49 -1.23
CA ALA A 3 -19.73 -14.35 -1.65
C ALA A 3 -19.98 -14.25 -3.16
N THR A 4 -19.10 -14.83 -3.98
CA THR A 4 -19.18 -14.81 -5.45
C THR A 4 -19.91 -16.06 -5.94
N PHE A 5 -19.41 -17.25 -5.55
CA PHE A 5 -19.88 -18.52 -6.09
C PHE A 5 -21.33 -18.85 -5.66
N PHE A 6 -21.74 -18.50 -4.44
CA PHE A 6 -23.10 -18.78 -3.97
C PHE A 6 -24.18 -18.01 -4.74
N LYS A 7 -23.84 -16.84 -5.29
CA LYS A 7 -24.75 -16.02 -6.09
C LYS A 7 -25.00 -16.59 -7.49
N ILE A 8 -24.14 -17.50 -7.96
CA ILE A 8 -24.28 -18.11 -9.28
C ILE A 8 -25.48 -19.06 -9.24
N SER A 9 -26.44 -18.91 -10.15
CA SER A 9 -27.59 -19.80 -10.22
C SER A 9 -27.19 -21.19 -10.76
N HIS A 10 -27.97 -22.25 -10.45
CA HIS A 10 -27.74 -23.57 -11.06
C HIS A 10 -27.87 -23.49 -12.58
N GLU A 11 -28.89 -22.77 -13.07
CA GLU A 11 -29.11 -22.54 -14.50
C GLU A 11 -27.87 -21.92 -15.17
N SER A 12 -27.25 -20.91 -14.54
CA SER A 12 -26.04 -20.26 -15.07
C SER A 12 -24.85 -21.21 -15.22
N LEU A 13 -24.70 -22.20 -14.31
CA LEU A 13 -23.63 -23.20 -14.41
C LEU A 13 -23.91 -24.29 -15.45
N ASP A 14 -25.18 -24.51 -15.80
CA ASP A 14 -25.61 -25.51 -16.78
C ASP A 14 -25.83 -24.92 -18.19
N GLN A 15 -25.62 -23.61 -18.38
CA GLN A 15 -25.78 -22.94 -19.67
C GLN A 15 -24.78 -23.39 -20.74
N CYS A 16 -23.55 -23.76 -20.34
CA CYS A 16 -22.52 -24.18 -21.28
C CYS A 16 -22.44 -25.71 -21.35
N PRO A 17 -22.52 -26.31 -22.56
CA PRO A 17 -22.44 -27.77 -22.71
C PRO A 17 -21.03 -28.34 -22.54
N HIS A 18 -19.99 -27.48 -22.51
CA HIS A 18 -18.61 -27.91 -22.44
C HIS A 18 -18.24 -28.39 -21.02
N ALA A 19 -17.73 -29.61 -20.88
CA ALA A 19 -17.45 -30.24 -19.58
C ALA A 19 -16.51 -29.40 -18.68
N ALA A 20 -15.51 -28.74 -19.26
CA ALA A 20 -14.58 -27.88 -18.53
C ALA A 20 -15.21 -26.59 -17.94
N PHE A 21 -16.43 -26.19 -18.34
CA PHE A 21 -16.99 -24.88 -17.97
C PHE A 21 -17.14 -24.71 -16.46
N LYS A 22 -17.73 -25.69 -15.77
CA LYS A 22 -17.97 -25.59 -14.32
C LYS A 22 -16.67 -25.50 -13.52
N SER A 23 -15.68 -26.33 -13.86
CA SER A 23 -14.33 -26.27 -13.28
C SER A 23 -13.66 -24.92 -13.55
N LEU A 24 -13.80 -24.36 -14.76
CA LEU A 24 -13.24 -23.05 -15.09
C LEU A 24 -13.96 -21.88 -14.40
N VAL A 25 -15.26 -21.99 -14.15
CA VAL A 25 -15.99 -21.00 -13.34
C VAL A 25 -15.51 -21.04 -11.89
N TYR A 26 -15.21 -22.23 -11.35
CA TYR A 26 -14.58 -22.37 -10.03
C TYR A 26 -13.19 -21.73 -9.99
N VAL A 27 -12.33 -22.02 -10.98
CA VAL A 27 -11.01 -21.40 -11.13
C VAL A 27 -11.10 -19.88 -11.21
N LEU A 28 -12.04 -19.36 -12.00
CA LEU A 28 -12.30 -17.92 -12.11
C LEU A 28 -12.77 -17.32 -10.78
N ALA A 29 -13.62 -18.03 -10.03
CA ALA A 29 -14.09 -17.56 -8.73
C ALA A 29 -12.98 -17.54 -7.68
N PHE A 30 -12.06 -18.52 -7.74
CA PHE A 30 -10.86 -18.54 -6.92
C PHE A 30 -9.93 -17.38 -7.27
N PHE A 31 -9.61 -17.20 -8.56
CA PHE A 31 -8.85 -16.06 -9.06
C PHE A 31 -9.43 -14.72 -8.59
N HIS A 32 -10.74 -14.52 -8.78
CA HIS A 32 -11.44 -13.30 -8.37
C HIS A 32 -11.32 -13.05 -6.86
N ALA A 33 -11.43 -14.11 -6.05
CA ALA A 33 -11.25 -14.02 -4.61
C ALA A 33 -9.81 -13.64 -4.24
N VAL A 34 -8.81 -14.26 -4.88
CA VAL A 34 -7.39 -13.98 -4.65
C VAL A 34 -7.07 -12.51 -4.94
N VAL A 35 -7.49 -11.98 -6.08
CA VAL A 35 -7.18 -10.57 -6.43
C VAL A 35 -7.86 -9.56 -5.50
N GLN A 36 -9.07 -9.87 -4.99
CA GLN A 36 -9.75 -9.06 -3.99
C GLN A 36 -9.07 -9.13 -2.63
N GLU A 37 -8.77 -10.33 -2.14
CA GLU A 37 -8.17 -10.57 -0.82
C GLU A 37 -6.75 -10.04 -0.73
N ARG A 38 -5.99 -10.11 -1.83
CA ARG A 38 -4.62 -9.57 -1.92
C ARG A 38 -4.54 -8.07 -1.59
N ARG A 39 -5.63 -7.31 -1.76
CA ARG A 39 -5.73 -5.88 -1.37
C ARG A 39 -5.50 -5.65 0.14
N LYS A 40 -5.76 -6.64 0.99
CA LYS A 40 -5.56 -6.55 2.45
C LYS A 40 -4.10 -6.31 2.83
N PHE A 41 -3.15 -6.74 1.99
CA PHE A 41 -1.71 -6.63 2.24
C PHE A 41 -1.09 -5.31 1.75
N GLY A 42 -1.92 -4.31 1.44
CA GLY A 42 -1.44 -2.99 1.01
C GLY A 42 -0.52 -3.08 -0.20
N LYS A 43 0.62 -2.37 -0.15
CA LYS A 43 1.59 -2.28 -1.25
C LYS A 43 2.31 -3.59 -1.58
N ILE A 44 2.35 -4.55 -0.65
CA ILE A 44 2.89 -5.89 -0.91
C ILE A 44 1.91 -6.71 -1.77
N GLY A 45 0.61 -6.45 -1.60
CA GLY A 45 -0.43 -7.05 -2.42
C GLY A 45 -0.52 -6.39 -3.79
N TRP A 46 -0.83 -5.09 -3.81
CA TRP A 46 -1.01 -4.26 -5.01
C TRP A 46 -0.36 -2.89 -4.83
N ASN A 47 0.32 -2.39 -5.85
CA ASN A 47 0.85 -1.03 -5.84
C ASN A 47 -0.27 0.01 -5.77
N VAL A 48 -1.41 -0.24 -6.42
CA VAL A 48 -2.61 0.61 -6.38
C VAL A 48 -3.80 -0.18 -5.85
N PRO A 49 -4.63 0.36 -4.93
CA PRO A 49 -5.76 -0.36 -4.37
C PRO A 49 -6.94 -0.41 -5.37
N TYR A 50 -6.89 -1.36 -6.31
CA TYR A 50 -7.96 -1.56 -7.30
C TYR A 50 -9.23 -2.08 -6.65
N ASP A 51 -10.36 -1.70 -7.24
CA ASP A 51 -11.67 -2.16 -6.84
C ASP A 51 -12.18 -3.17 -7.87
N PHE A 52 -11.84 -4.44 -7.68
CA PHE A 52 -12.36 -5.55 -8.49
C PHE A 52 -13.75 -5.92 -7.98
N ASN A 53 -14.74 -5.84 -8.86
CA ASN A 53 -16.14 -5.93 -8.48
C ASN A 53 -16.82 -7.17 -9.09
N GLU A 54 -18.05 -7.43 -8.66
CA GLU A 54 -18.83 -8.57 -9.14
C GLU A 54 -19.07 -8.52 -10.66
N SER A 55 -19.22 -7.33 -11.26
CA SER A 55 -19.41 -7.22 -12.71
C SER A 55 -18.21 -7.72 -13.52
N ASP A 56 -16.98 -7.58 -12.99
CA ASP A 56 -15.79 -8.13 -13.64
C ASP A 56 -15.86 -9.66 -13.70
N PHE A 57 -16.28 -10.28 -12.60
CA PHE A 57 -16.47 -11.72 -12.53
C PHE A 57 -17.56 -12.20 -13.50
N GLN A 58 -18.74 -11.55 -13.49
CA GLN A 58 -19.86 -11.93 -14.35
C GLN A 58 -19.50 -11.83 -15.84
N VAL A 59 -18.82 -10.76 -16.26
CA VAL A 59 -18.37 -10.61 -17.65
C VAL A 59 -17.35 -11.68 -18.02
N CYS A 60 -16.41 -12.00 -17.13
CA CYS A 60 -15.45 -13.09 -17.37
C CYS A 60 -16.12 -14.48 -17.42
N MET A 61 -17.18 -14.71 -16.64
CA MET A 61 -17.98 -15.92 -16.73
C MET A 61 -18.70 -16.03 -18.08
N GLU A 62 -19.24 -14.94 -18.61
CA GLU A 62 -19.83 -14.89 -19.96
C GLU A 62 -18.79 -15.11 -21.07
N ILE A 63 -17.57 -14.60 -20.89
CA ILE A 63 -16.45 -14.87 -21.80
C ILE A 63 -16.14 -16.38 -21.82
N LEU A 64 -16.05 -17.04 -20.65
CA LEU A 64 -15.88 -18.49 -20.58
C LEU A 64 -17.02 -19.22 -21.30
N ASN A 65 -18.27 -18.86 -21.01
CA ASN A 65 -19.44 -19.47 -21.63
C ASN A 65 -19.41 -19.36 -23.16
N THR A 66 -19.15 -18.15 -23.68
CA THR A 66 -19.12 -17.87 -25.11
C THR A 66 -18.04 -18.67 -25.84
N TYR A 67 -16.80 -18.66 -25.32
CA TYR A 67 -15.67 -19.31 -25.99
C TYR A 67 -15.72 -20.83 -25.88
N LEU A 68 -16.14 -21.39 -24.74
CA LEU A 68 -16.27 -22.84 -24.58
C LEU A 68 -17.47 -23.39 -25.34
N THR A 69 -18.61 -22.68 -25.39
CA THR A 69 -19.74 -23.08 -26.22
C THR A 69 -19.35 -23.11 -27.69
N LYS A 70 -18.58 -22.12 -28.16
CA LYS A 70 -18.06 -22.10 -29.53
C LYS A 70 -17.11 -23.27 -29.80
N ALA A 71 -16.19 -23.59 -28.89
CA ALA A 71 -15.30 -24.74 -29.02
C ALA A 71 -16.10 -26.06 -29.11
N PHE A 72 -17.10 -26.22 -28.24
CA PHE A 72 -18.00 -27.38 -28.24
C PHE A 72 -18.77 -27.51 -29.57
N GLN A 73 -19.36 -26.42 -30.07
CA GLN A 73 -20.09 -26.41 -31.34
C GLN A 73 -19.19 -26.72 -32.56
N GLN A 74 -17.92 -26.35 -32.47
CA GLN A 74 -16.92 -26.64 -33.51
C GLN A 74 -16.30 -28.03 -33.38
N ASN A 75 -16.66 -28.78 -32.33
CA ASN A 75 -16.10 -30.08 -31.98
C ASN A 75 -14.56 -30.00 -31.84
N ASP A 76 -14.08 -28.88 -31.29
CA ASP A 76 -12.67 -28.66 -30.93
C ASP A 76 -12.45 -29.07 -29.48
N ASP A 77 -11.61 -30.08 -29.27
CA ASP A 77 -11.26 -30.57 -27.94
C ASP A 77 -10.33 -29.60 -27.19
N LYS A 78 -9.76 -28.61 -27.88
CA LYS A 78 -8.79 -27.67 -27.28
C LYS A 78 -9.47 -26.43 -26.73
N ILE A 79 -9.17 -26.12 -25.48
CA ILE A 79 -9.60 -24.88 -24.84
C ILE A 79 -8.77 -23.71 -25.41
N PRO A 80 -9.40 -22.60 -25.85
CA PRO A 80 -8.69 -21.47 -26.44
C PRO A 80 -8.01 -20.58 -25.38
N TRP A 81 -7.00 -21.12 -24.69
CA TRP A 81 -6.32 -20.47 -23.56
C TRP A 81 -5.77 -19.09 -23.88
N GLY A 82 -5.15 -18.90 -25.05
CA GLY A 82 -4.60 -17.60 -25.44
C GLY A 82 -5.66 -16.49 -25.45
N SER A 83 -6.85 -16.80 -26.00
CA SER A 83 -7.98 -15.86 -26.02
C SER A 83 -8.54 -15.62 -24.62
N LEU A 84 -8.71 -16.69 -23.82
CA LEU A 84 -9.25 -16.58 -22.46
C LEU A 84 -8.33 -15.78 -21.54
N LYS A 85 -7.02 -16.10 -21.51
CA LYS A 85 -6.02 -15.37 -20.74
C LYS A 85 -5.93 -13.91 -21.13
N TYR A 86 -5.96 -13.61 -22.43
CA TYR A 86 -5.92 -12.23 -22.91
C TYR A 86 -7.18 -11.45 -22.50
N LEU A 87 -8.37 -12.01 -22.73
CA LEU A 87 -9.61 -11.31 -22.41
C LEU A 87 -9.81 -11.14 -20.90
N ILE A 88 -9.56 -12.18 -20.11
CA ILE A 88 -9.74 -12.10 -18.65
C ILE A 88 -8.61 -11.28 -18.02
N GLY A 89 -7.36 -11.62 -18.32
CA GLY A 89 -6.18 -11.03 -17.69
C GLY A 89 -5.84 -9.64 -18.19
N GLU A 90 -5.72 -9.44 -19.50
CA GLU A 90 -5.25 -8.16 -20.06
C GLU A 90 -6.37 -7.15 -20.29
N VAL A 91 -7.55 -7.62 -20.74
CA VAL A 91 -8.67 -6.72 -21.08
C VAL A 91 -9.54 -6.42 -19.86
N MET A 92 -10.05 -7.44 -19.18
CA MET A 92 -11.01 -7.24 -18.07
C MET A 92 -10.30 -6.78 -16.79
N TYR A 93 -9.48 -7.64 -16.17
CA TYR A 93 -8.80 -7.29 -14.93
C TYR A 93 -7.63 -6.32 -15.18
N GLY A 94 -6.89 -6.51 -16.27
CA GLY A 94 -5.79 -5.63 -16.71
C GLY A 94 -6.26 -4.25 -17.17
N GLY A 95 -7.53 -4.11 -17.57
CA GLY A 95 -8.15 -2.80 -17.81
C GLY A 95 -8.31 -1.97 -16.54
N ARG A 96 -8.36 -2.61 -15.36
CA ARG A 96 -8.38 -1.94 -14.05
C ARG A 96 -6.98 -1.70 -13.49
N ALA A 97 -6.06 -2.63 -13.72
CA ALA A 97 -4.68 -2.53 -13.28
C ALA A 97 -3.85 -1.66 -14.23
N ILE A 98 -3.63 -0.41 -13.84
CA ILE A 98 -2.89 0.56 -14.66
C ILE A 98 -1.37 0.42 -14.43
N ASP A 99 -0.95 0.02 -13.23
CA ASP A 99 0.48 -0.15 -12.90
C ASP A 99 1.08 -1.39 -13.60
N SER A 100 2.30 -1.24 -14.13
CA SER A 100 2.94 -2.30 -14.94
C SER A 100 3.40 -3.49 -14.10
N PHE A 101 3.76 -3.30 -12.83
CA PHE A 101 4.11 -4.40 -11.93
C PHE A 101 2.85 -5.15 -11.47
N ASP A 102 1.76 -4.43 -11.19
CA ASP A 102 0.47 -5.05 -10.89
C ASP A 102 -0.06 -5.84 -12.10
N ARG A 103 0.08 -5.33 -13.33
CA ARG A 103 -0.24 -6.09 -14.55
C ARG A 103 0.57 -7.37 -14.65
N ARG A 104 1.86 -7.33 -14.36
CA ARG A 104 2.71 -8.52 -14.35
C ARG A 104 2.18 -9.57 -13.37
N ILE A 105 1.72 -9.16 -12.19
CA ILE A 105 1.11 -10.09 -11.22
C ILE A 105 -0.15 -10.74 -11.80
N LEU A 106 -1.02 -9.96 -12.46
CA LEU A 106 -2.22 -10.50 -13.12
C LEU A 106 -1.86 -11.51 -14.22
N THR A 107 -0.86 -11.22 -15.06
CA THR A 107 -0.39 -12.13 -16.10
C THR A 107 0.09 -13.46 -15.48
N ILE A 108 0.86 -13.39 -14.39
CA ILE A 108 1.31 -14.61 -13.69
C ILE A 108 0.13 -15.42 -13.16
N TYR A 109 -0.89 -14.81 -12.56
CA TYR A 109 -2.09 -15.56 -12.15
C TYR A 109 -2.80 -16.23 -13.33
N MET A 110 -2.89 -15.56 -14.48
CA MET A 110 -3.47 -16.17 -15.68
C MET A 110 -2.67 -17.38 -16.13
N ASP A 111 -1.35 -17.33 -16.04
CA ASP A 111 -0.48 -18.44 -16.44
C ASP A 111 -0.50 -19.60 -15.46
N GLU A 112 -0.60 -19.32 -14.16
CA GLU A 112 -0.66 -20.32 -13.09
C GLU A 112 -2.04 -20.96 -12.93
N TYR A 113 -3.13 -20.27 -13.25
CA TYR A 113 -4.49 -20.78 -13.01
C TYR A 113 -5.21 -21.27 -14.26
N LEU A 114 -4.79 -20.84 -15.46
CA LEU A 114 -5.46 -21.22 -16.71
C LEU A 114 -4.49 -21.99 -17.62
N GLY A 115 -4.75 -23.27 -17.83
CA GLY A 115 -4.01 -24.10 -18.78
C GLY A 115 -4.45 -25.55 -18.72
N ASP A 116 -4.05 -26.34 -19.72
CA ASP A 116 -4.43 -27.77 -19.80
C ASP A 116 -3.96 -28.58 -18.58
N PHE A 117 -2.90 -28.13 -17.90
CA PHE A 117 -2.36 -28.76 -16.70
C PHE A 117 -3.39 -28.87 -15.56
N ILE A 118 -4.42 -28.02 -15.51
CA ILE A 118 -5.45 -28.12 -14.46
C ILE A 118 -6.33 -29.37 -14.60
N PHE A 119 -6.31 -30.01 -15.77
CA PHE A 119 -7.03 -31.25 -16.06
C PHE A 119 -6.11 -32.47 -16.12
N ASP A 120 -4.84 -32.33 -15.73
CA ASP A 120 -3.90 -33.46 -15.70
C ASP A 120 -4.26 -34.43 -14.56
N THR A 121 -4.49 -35.69 -14.93
CA THR A 121 -4.84 -36.77 -13.99
C THR A 121 -3.60 -37.40 -13.33
N PHE A 122 -2.42 -37.23 -13.92
CA PHE A 122 -1.16 -37.75 -13.38
C PHE A 122 -0.48 -36.76 -12.43
N GLN A 123 -0.70 -35.46 -12.65
CA GLN A 123 -0.23 -34.39 -11.78
C GLN A 123 -1.41 -33.48 -11.40
N PRO A 124 -2.17 -33.83 -10.35
CA PRO A 124 -3.31 -33.03 -9.90
C PRO A 124 -2.89 -31.59 -9.60
N PHE A 125 -3.68 -30.64 -10.09
CA PHE A 125 -3.44 -29.23 -9.86
C PHE A 125 -3.99 -28.77 -8.51
N HIS A 126 -3.16 -28.03 -7.79
CA HIS A 126 -3.51 -27.39 -6.53
C HIS A 126 -3.18 -25.90 -6.65
N PHE A 127 -4.13 -25.05 -6.29
CA PHE A 127 -3.89 -23.61 -6.16
C PHE A 127 -2.88 -23.33 -5.03
N PHE A 128 -2.97 -24.11 -3.96
CA PHE A 128 -2.05 -24.10 -2.83
C PHE A 128 -2.22 -25.40 -2.03
N TYR A 129 -1.13 -25.97 -1.56
CA TYR A 129 -1.12 -27.20 -0.77
C TYR A 129 -0.09 -27.11 0.35
N ASN A 130 -0.50 -27.42 1.58
CA ASN A 130 0.37 -27.63 2.72
C ASN A 130 -0.18 -28.76 3.62
N ASP A 131 0.46 -29.00 4.77
CA ASP A 131 0.07 -30.08 5.69
C ASP A 131 -1.33 -29.89 6.33
N GLU A 132 -1.88 -28.66 6.29
CA GLU A 132 -3.13 -28.29 6.96
C GLU A 132 -4.30 -28.09 5.99
N VAL A 133 -4.02 -27.63 4.77
CA VAL A 133 -5.02 -27.15 3.81
C VAL A 133 -4.62 -27.52 2.39
N ASP A 134 -5.62 -27.93 1.63
CA ASP A 134 -5.52 -28.20 0.20
C ASP A 134 -6.55 -27.35 -0.56
N TYR A 135 -6.09 -26.39 -1.36
CA TYR A 135 -6.92 -25.64 -2.28
C TYR A 135 -6.80 -26.26 -3.66
N ARG A 136 -7.81 -27.02 -4.05
CA ARG A 136 -7.88 -27.74 -5.33
C ARG A 136 -9.19 -27.48 -6.05
N ILE A 137 -9.29 -27.97 -7.28
CA ILE A 137 -10.54 -27.99 -8.03
C ILE A 137 -11.34 -29.23 -7.61
N PRO A 138 -12.61 -29.11 -7.18
CA PRO A 138 -13.46 -30.26 -6.86
C PRO A 138 -13.67 -31.18 -8.06
N GLU A 139 -13.70 -32.50 -7.81
CA GLU A 139 -13.98 -33.53 -8.82
C GLU A 139 -15.48 -33.65 -9.18
N GLY A 140 -16.33 -32.88 -8.50
CA GLY A 140 -17.77 -32.87 -8.69
C GLY A 140 -18.23 -32.19 -9.99
N THR A 141 -19.49 -32.45 -10.35
CA THR A 141 -20.12 -31.86 -11.56
C THR A 141 -21.37 -31.04 -11.23
N SER A 142 -21.86 -31.15 -10.00
CA SER A 142 -22.98 -30.36 -9.50
C SER A 142 -22.48 -29.09 -8.82
N LYS A 143 -23.32 -28.06 -8.78
CA LYS A 143 -23.02 -26.84 -8.02
C LYS A 143 -22.77 -27.16 -6.54
N ASP A 144 -23.51 -28.12 -6.00
CA ASP A 144 -23.47 -28.47 -4.58
C ASP A 144 -22.10 -29.04 -4.19
N ASP A 145 -21.47 -29.83 -5.05
CA ASP A 145 -20.12 -30.35 -4.84
C ASP A 145 -19.09 -29.21 -4.69
N TYR A 146 -19.18 -28.19 -5.55
CA TYR A 146 -18.31 -27.01 -5.47
C TYR A 146 -18.59 -26.16 -4.23
N VAL A 147 -19.86 -26.05 -3.84
CA VAL A 147 -20.29 -25.32 -2.65
C VAL A 147 -19.76 -26.01 -1.39
N GLU A 148 -19.87 -27.33 -1.30
CA GLU A 148 -19.36 -28.13 -0.18
C GLU A 148 -17.85 -27.95 -0.01
N GLU A 149 -17.06 -27.99 -1.09
CA GLU A 149 -15.63 -27.71 -1.00
C GLU A 149 -15.36 -26.28 -0.50
N ILE A 150 -16.09 -25.28 -0.99
CA ILE A 150 -15.92 -23.89 -0.52
C ILE A 150 -16.28 -23.73 0.97
N GLU A 151 -17.19 -24.56 1.48
CA GLU A 151 -17.55 -24.59 2.89
C GLU A 151 -16.50 -25.32 3.75
N SER A 152 -15.83 -26.33 3.21
CA SER A 152 -14.76 -27.07 3.90
C SER A 152 -13.47 -26.25 4.07
N LEU A 153 -13.23 -25.25 3.20
CA LEU A 153 -12.07 -24.37 3.28
C LEU A 153 -12.02 -23.54 4.58
N PRO A 154 -10.81 -23.27 5.13
CA PRO A 154 -10.64 -22.53 6.36
C PRO A 154 -11.08 -21.05 6.22
N LEU A 155 -11.57 -20.49 7.32
CA LEU A 155 -11.97 -19.08 7.38
C LEU A 155 -10.77 -18.13 7.41
N ALA A 156 -9.68 -18.54 8.07
CA ALA A 156 -8.42 -17.82 8.10
C ALA A 156 -7.50 -18.41 7.02
N ASN A 157 -7.02 -17.57 6.11
CA ASN A 157 -6.17 -17.97 4.99
C ASN A 157 -4.80 -17.34 5.20
N THR A 158 -3.73 -18.13 5.00
CA THR A 158 -2.37 -17.60 5.06
C THR A 158 -2.06 -16.79 3.78
N PRO A 159 -1.09 -15.85 3.82
CA PRO A 159 -0.71 -15.08 2.64
C PRO A 159 -0.27 -15.94 1.44
N GLU A 160 0.24 -17.15 1.71
CA GLU A 160 0.78 -18.07 0.72
C GLU A 160 -0.28 -18.58 -0.26
N VAL A 161 -1.53 -18.70 0.18
CA VAL A 161 -2.68 -19.02 -0.68
C VAL A 161 -2.84 -17.98 -1.80
N PHE A 162 -2.44 -16.74 -1.52
CA PHE A 162 -2.47 -15.64 -2.49
C PHE A 162 -1.14 -15.48 -3.23
N GLY A 163 -0.17 -16.39 -3.08
CA GLY A 163 1.17 -16.24 -3.67
C GLY A 163 1.98 -15.11 -3.03
N LEU A 164 1.80 -14.86 -1.73
CA LEU A 164 2.61 -13.95 -0.93
C LEU A 164 3.47 -14.73 0.07
N HIS A 165 4.62 -14.17 0.43
CA HIS A 165 5.45 -14.73 1.50
C HIS A 165 4.73 -14.61 2.86
N PRO A 166 4.85 -15.59 3.79
CA PRO A 166 4.15 -15.59 5.08
C PRO A 166 4.40 -14.32 5.92
N ASN A 167 5.59 -13.73 5.84
CA ASN A 167 5.92 -12.45 6.50
C ASN A 167 4.98 -11.27 6.12
N ALA A 168 4.21 -11.35 5.03
CA ALA A 168 3.21 -10.34 4.69
C ALA A 168 2.15 -10.20 5.79
N GLU A 169 1.85 -11.28 6.50
CA GLU A 169 0.89 -11.29 7.61
C GLU A 169 1.37 -10.46 8.80
N ILE A 170 2.68 -10.50 9.11
CA ILE A 170 3.29 -9.68 10.18
C ILE A 170 3.05 -8.19 9.89
N GLY A 171 3.25 -7.77 8.64
CA GLY A 171 3.02 -6.40 8.21
C GLY A 171 1.56 -5.99 8.36
N TYR A 172 0.64 -6.86 7.92
CA TYR A 172 -0.81 -6.64 8.04
C TYR A 172 -1.25 -6.44 9.50
N TYR A 173 -0.91 -7.38 10.40
CA TYR A 173 -1.30 -7.26 11.80
C TYR A 173 -0.61 -6.10 12.52
N THR A 174 0.65 -5.81 12.17
CA THR A 174 1.35 -4.65 12.74
C THR A 174 0.64 -3.35 12.37
N GLN A 175 0.18 -3.21 11.13
CA GLN A 175 -0.55 -2.02 10.70
C GLN A 175 -1.93 -1.94 11.34
N ALA A 176 -2.68 -3.05 11.36
CA ALA A 176 -3.99 -3.10 12.03
C ALA A 176 -3.88 -2.73 13.53
N ALA A 177 -2.85 -3.21 14.22
CA ALA A 177 -2.57 -2.83 15.60
C ALA A 177 -2.30 -1.33 15.73
N ARG A 178 -1.45 -0.75 14.87
CA ARG A 178 -1.17 0.70 14.87
C ARG A 178 -2.41 1.55 14.60
N ASP A 179 -3.27 1.12 13.69
CA ASP A 179 -4.51 1.84 13.36
C ASP A 179 -5.47 1.79 14.56
N MET A 180 -5.61 0.63 15.21
CA MET A 180 -6.39 0.51 16.46
C MET A 180 -5.85 1.43 17.56
N TRP A 181 -4.54 1.46 17.78
CA TRP A 181 -3.91 2.37 18.75
C TRP A 181 -4.15 3.84 18.41
N SER A 182 -4.09 4.19 17.13
CA SER A 182 -4.33 5.56 16.65
C SER A 182 -5.77 5.98 16.92
N HIS A 183 -6.75 5.13 16.58
CA HIS A 183 -8.16 5.39 16.88
C HIS A 183 -8.43 5.49 18.39
N LEU A 184 -7.78 4.67 19.22
CA LEU A 184 -7.91 4.75 20.67
C LEU A 184 -7.39 6.10 21.22
N LEU A 185 -6.26 6.60 20.70
CA LEU A 185 -5.74 7.92 21.06
C LEU A 185 -6.69 9.04 20.64
N GLU A 186 -7.33 8.92 19.48
CA GLU A 186 -8.32 9.91 19.00
C GLU A 186 -9.60 9.93 19.84
N LEU A 187 -10.01 8.79 20.38
CA LEU A 187 -11.18 8.67 21.26
C LEU A 187 -10.90 9.16 22.70
N GLN A 188 -9.65 9.40 23.07
CA GLN A 188 -9.31 9.86 24.40
C GLN A 188 -9.94 11.25 24.67
N PRO A 189 -10.67 11.44 25.79
CA PRO A 189 -11.33 12.71 26.08
C PRO A 189 -10.31 13.84 26.17
N GLN A 190 -10.44 14.80 25.25
CA GLN A 190 -9.51 15.91 25.07
C GLN A 190 -9.66 17.04 26.10
N THR A 191 -10.71 16.99 26.91
CA THR A 191 -11.12 18.03 27.88
C THR A 191 -11.20 17.51 29.32
N GLY A 192 -10.56 16.38 29.62
CA GLY A 192 -10.48 15.89 31.00
C GLY A 192 -9.47 16.68 31.82
N GLU A 193 -9.94 17.43 32.82
CA GLU A 193 -9.10 17.91 33.94
C GLU A 193 -8.50 16.69 34.65
N SER A 194 -7.28 16.31 34.27
CA SER A 194 -6.51 15.31 35.00
C SER A 194 -5.84 15.99 36.19
N GLY A 195 -6.53 15.99 37.32
CA GLY A 195 -6.14 16.68 38.57
C GLY A 195 -4.88 16.18 39.30
N ALA A 196 -3.89 15.63 38.60
CA ALA A 196 -2.61 15.25 39.21
C ALA A 196 -1.41 15.13 38.23
N GLY A 197 -1.57 15.50 36.95
CA GLY A 197 -0.52 15.37 35.92
C GLY A 197 -0.15 16.70 35.25
N ILE A 198 0.92 16.69 34.44
CA ILE A 198 1.28 17.80 33.54
C ILE A 198 0.07 18.09 32.66
N SER A 199 -0.35 19.36 32.58
CA SER A 199 -1.47 19.76 31.71
C SER A 199 -1.13 19.44 30.25
N ARG A 200 -2.14 19.13 29.42
CA ARG A 200 -1.97 18.91 27.98
C ARG A 200 -1.19 20.06 27.33
N ASP A 201 -1.56 21.29 27.65
CA ASP A 201 -0.93 22.49 27.10
C ASP A 201 0.52 22.63 27.55
N GLU A 202 0.81 22.26 28.81
CA GLU A 202 2.17 22.26 29.34
C GLU A 202 3.04 21.20 28.67
N TYR A 203 2.50 19.99 28.45
CA TYR A 203 3.20 18.93 27.72
C TYR A 203 3.48 19.32 26.27
N ILE A 204 2.49 19.87 25.56
CA ILE A 204 2.67 20.34 24.17
C ILE A 204 3.70 21.46 24.14
N GLY A 205 3.67 22.39 25.10
CA GLY A 205 4.66 23.45 25.25
C GLY A 205 6.07 22.93 25.47
N GLN A 206 6.25 21.91 26.32
CA GLN A 206 7.54 21.24 26.54
C GLN A 206 8.06 20.58 25.26
N VAL A 207 7.22 19.82 24.54
CA VAL A 207 7.58 19.18 23.27
C VAL A 207 7.95 20.23 22.21
N ALA A 208 7.16 21.30 22.10
CA ALA A 208 7.42 22.38 21.16
C ALA A 208 8.78 23.04 21.41
N LYS A 209 9.08 23.34 22.68
CA LYS A 209 10.36 23.93 23.11
C LYS A 209 11.53 22.98 22.86
N ASP A 210 11.36 21.69 23.12
CA ASP A 210 12.40 20.67 22.88
C ASP A 210 12.72 20.52 21.39
N ILE A 211 11.71 20.58 20.53
CA ILE A 211 11.89 20.57 19.07
C ILE A 211 12.61 21.83 18.63
N GLU A 212 12.15 23.00 19.09
CA GLU A 212 12.75 24.30 18.77
C GLU A 212 14.24 24.35 19.14
N ASN A 213 14.61 23.86 20.33
CA ASN A 213 16.00 23.78 20.78
C ASN A 213 16.88 22.85 19.92
N LYS A 214 16.27 21.90 19.21
CA LYS A 214 16.96 20.97 18.31
C LYS A 214 16.98 21.44 16.86
N LEU A 215 16.28 22.52 16.52
CA LEU A 215 16.27 23.04 15.16
C LEU A 215 17.64 23.64 14.79
N PRO A 216 18.21 23.23 13.65
CA PRO A 216 19.44 23.82 13.16
C PRO A 216 19.19 25.24 12.61
N LYS A 217 20.27 26.02 12.49
CA LYS A 217 20.23 27.30 11.79
C LYS A 217 20.04 27.07 10.29
N VAL A 218 19.36 28.01 9.64
CA VAL A 218 19.21 28.03 8.18
C VAL A 218 20.57 28.14 7.50
N PHE A 219 20.69 27.50 6.34
CA PHE A 219 21.86 27.61 5.49
C PHE A 219 21.89 28.97 4.79
N ASP A 220 23.03 29.66 4.84
CA ASP A 220 23.25 30.89 4.06
C ASP A 220 23.59 30.52 2.61
N LEU A 221 22.55 30.49 1.76
CA LEU A 221 22.68 30.10 0.35
C LEU A 221 23.58 31.05 -0.45
N ASP A 222 23.60 32.34 -0.11
CA ASP A 222 24.43 33.33 -0.81
C ASP A 222 25.92 33.11 -0.50
N HIS A 223 26.24 32.84 0.76
CA HIS A 223 27.59 32.46 1.15
C HIS A 223 28.00 31.13 0.51
N ILE A 224 27.15 30.10 0.59
CA ILE A 224 27.43 28.77 0.04
C ILE A 224 27.64 28.84 -1.48
N ARG A 225 26.82 29.62 -2.20
CA ARG A 225 26.98 29.82 -3.65
C ARG A 225 28.30 30.51 -4.01
N LYS A 226 28.76 31.46 -3.21
CA LYS A 226 30.07 32.10 -3.40
C LYS A 226 31.23 31.13 -3.18
N VAL A 227 31.12 30.26 -2.16
CA VAL A 227 32.15 29.25 -1.85
C VAL A 227 32.22 28.17 -2.94
N LEU A 228 31.09 27.78 -3.50
CA LEU A 228 31.01 26.76 -4.56
C LEU A 228 31.52 27.23 -5.94
N GLY A 229 31.80 28.52 -6.11
CA GLY A 229 32.37 29.06 -7.33
C GLY A 229 31.40 29.16 -8.52
N ILE A 230 31.97 29.39 -9.71
CA ILE A 230 31.23 29.68 -10.96
C ILE A 230 30.96 28.41 -11.79
N ASP A 231 31.80 27.37 -11.65
CA ASP A 231 31.64 26.08 -12.33
C ASP A 231 30.64 25.19 -11.60
N ILE A 232 29.36 25.58 -11.68
CA ILE A 232 28.26 24.88 -11.01
C ILE A 232 27.93 23.59 -11.79
N SER A 233 28.31 22.44 -11.22
CA SER A 233 27.87 21.14 -11.73
C SER A 233 26.37 20.92 -11.49
N PRO A 234 25.68 20.06 -12.28
CA PRO A 234 24.27 19.74 -12.06
C PRO A 234 23.96 19.23 -10.64
N THR A 235 24.88 18.48 -10.02
CA THR A 235 24.74 18.00 -8.63
C THR A 235 24.77 19.15 -7.62
N THR A 236 25.55 20.19 -7.89
CA THR A 236 25.62 21.40 -7.06
C THR A 236 24.33 22.21 -7.16
N VAL A 237 23.72 22.29 -8.34
CA VAL A 237 22.40 22.92 -8.52
C VAL A 237 21.34 22.20 -7.69
N VAL A 238 21.28 20.87 -7.75
CA VAL A 238 20.34 20.06 -6.97
C VAL A 238 20.57 20.25 -5.47
N LEU A 239 21.83 20.29 -5.02
CA LEU A 239 22.15 20.59 -3.61
C LEU A 239 21.56 21.94 -3.18
N LEU A 240 21.81 23.00 -3.94
CA LEU A 240 21.31 24.34 -3.61
C LEU A 240 19.78 24.36 -3.52
N GLN A 241 19.09 23.68 -4.43
CA GLN A 241 17.62 23.56 -4.42
C GLN A 241 17.12 22.79 -3.19
N GLU A 242 17.80 21.70 -2.83
CA GLU A 242 17.46 20.90 -1.64
C GLU A 242 17.71 21.68 -0.34
N LEU A 243 18.79 22.46 -0.26
CA LEU A 243 19.07 23.36 0.86
C LEU A 243 18.00 24.46 0.97
N GLU A 244 17.56 25.03 -0.16
CA GLU A 244 16.48 26.02 -0.17
C GLU A 244 15.16 25.44 0.34
N ARG A 245 14.79 24.24 -0.12
CA ARG A 245 13.61 23.51 0.39
C ARG A 245 13.72 23.22 1.88
N PHE A 246 14.89 22.75 2.34
CA PHE A 246 15.15 22.48 3.74
C PHE A 246 15.06 23.73 4.62
N ASN A 247 15.57 24.87 4.12
CA ASN A 247 15.44 26.17 4.79
C ASN A 247 13.97 26.59 4.92
N LYS A 248 13.15 26.42 3.87
CA LYS A 248 11.70 26.71 3.94
C LYS A 248 11.02 25.89 5.05
N LEU A 249 11.38 24.61 5.17
CA LEU A 249 10.89 23.74 6.24
C LEU A 249 11.34 24.24 7.63
N ILE A 250 12.64 24.50 7.84
CA ILE A 250 13.16 25.04 9.12
C ILE A 250 12.40 26.31 9.52
N VAL A 251 12.28 27.28 8.60
CA VAL A 251 11.61 28.55 8.88
C VAL A 251 10.13 28.34 9.23
N ARG A 252 9.43 27.44 8.54
CA ARG A 252 8.02 27.14 8.86
C ARG A 252 7.90 26.47 10.23
N MET A 253 8.79 25.54 10.57
CA MET A 253 8.83 24.90 11.89
C MET A 253 9.08 25.93 12.99
N THR A 254 10.12 26.77 12.88
CA THR A 254 10.42 27.81 13.87
C THR A 254 9.25 28.76 14.09
N LYS A 255 8.63 29.27 13.02
CA LYS A 255 7.48 30.18 13.15
C LYS A 255 6.28 29.52 13.81
N SER A 256 5.91 28.32 13.36
CA SER A 256 4.74 27.61 13.92
C SER A 256 4.94 27.19 15.37
N LEU A 257 6.14 26.81 15.78
CA LEU A 257 6.45 26.49 17.18
C LEU A 257 6.41 27.72 18.08
N ALA A 258 6.96 28.85 17.62
CA ALA A 258 6.93 30.10 18.37
C ALA A 258 5.49 30.64 18.52
N GLU A 259 4.70 30.61 17.44
CA GLU A 259 3.29 31.00 17.48
C GLU A 259 2.46 30.08 18.38
N LEU A 260 2.69 28.76 18.34
CA LEU A 260 2.03 27.81 19.22
C LEU A 260 2.34 28.10 20.69
N GLN A 261 3.60 28.32 21.05
CA GLN A 261 3.98 28.64 22.44
C GLN A 261 3.30 29.92 22.94
N ARG A 262 3.20 30.95 22.09
CA ARG A 262 2.49 32.19 22.43
C ARG A 262 0.98 32.00 22.54
N ALA A 263 0.40 31.12 21.72
CA ALA A 263 -1.02 30.77 21.83
C ALA A 263 -1.33 30.01 23.13
N LEU A 264 -0.46 29.05 23.52
CA LEU A 264 -0.57 28.34 24.79
C LEU A 264 -0.38 29.25 26.01
N ALA A 265 0.43 30.31 25.89
CA ALA A 265 0.58 31.35 26.91
C ALA A 265 -0.60 32.35 26.95
N GLY A 266 -1.56 32.25 26.02
CA GLY A 266 -2.71 33.16 25.94
C GLY A 266 -2.42 34.52 25.29
N GLU A 267 -1.25 34.70 24.68
CA GLU A 267 -0.86 35.96 24.02
C GLU A 267 -1.44 36.11 22.60
N VAL A 268 -1.71 34.98 21.94
CA VAL A 268 -2.23 34.91 20.57
C VAL A 268 -3.43 33.98 20.54
N GLY A 269 -4.45 34.31 19.74
CA GLY A 269 -5.61 33.43 19.57
C GLY A 269 -5.25 32.12 18.88
N MET A 270 -5.82 31.01 19.35
CA MET A 270 -5.64 29.69 18.74
C MET A 270 -6.33 29.64 17.36
N SER A 271 -5.55 29.44 16.30
CA SER A 271 -6.07 29.24 14.94
C SER A 271 -6.26 27.76 14.64
N ASN A 272 -7.06 27.43 13.61
CA ASN A 272 -7.23 26.03 13.17
C ASN A 272 -5.89 25.37 12.77
N GLU A 273 -4.95 26.14 12.24
CA GLU A 273 -3.61 25.63 11.92
C GLU A 273 -2.80 25.33 13.18
N LEU A 274 -2.83 26.22 14.18
CA LEU A 274 -2.11 26.01 15.45
C LEU A 274 -2.72 24.87 16.27
N ASP A 275 -4.04 24.71 16.23
CA ASP A 275 -4.73 23.58 16.85
C ASP A 275 -4.34 22.24 16.22
N GLU A 276 -4.21 22.20 14.88
CA GLU A 276 -3.71 21.02 14.18
C GLU A 276 -2.27 20.68 14.59
N VAL A 277 -1.38 21.69 14.69
CA VAL A 277 0.00 21.50 15.16
C VAL A 277 0.00 20.99 16.59
N ALA A 278 -0.77 21.59 17.50
CA ALA A 278 -0.86 21.18 18.89
C ALA A 278 -1.31 19.72 19.03
N ARG A 279 -2.36 19.35 18.29
CA ARG A 279 -2.88 17.97 18.23
C ARG A 279 -1.85 16.99 17.67
N ALA A 280 -1.17 17.35 16.58
CA ALA A 280 -0.14 16.50 15.97
C ALA A 280 1.06 16.29 16.91
N LEU A 281 1.54 17.34 17.58
CA LEU A 281 2.63 17.25 18.56
C LEU A 281 2.24 16.39 19.77
N PHE A 282 1.02 16.57 20.28
CA PHE A 282 0.49 15.75 21.37
C PHE A 282 0.45 14.26 21.00
N ASN A 283 0.00 13.95 19.78
CA ASN A 283 -0.10 12.57 19.26
C ASN A 283 1.24 12.00 18.76
N GLY A 284 2.36 12.74 18.86
CA GLY A 284 3.66 12.29 18.37
C GLY A 284 3.72 12.14 16.84
N GLN A 285 2.90 12.89 16.11
CA GLN A 285 2.83 12.92 14.66
C GLN A 285 3.45 14.21 14.10
N ILE A 286 3.85 14.18 12.83
CA ILE A 286 4.36 15.36 12.13
C ILE A 286 3.16 16.22 11.70
N PRO A 287 3.08 17.50 12.12
CA PRO A 287 2.05 18.44 11.67
C PRO A 287 1.94 18.54 10.15
N ASN A 288 0.72 18.68 9.63
CA ASN A 288 0.47 18.70 8.19
C ASN A 288 1.17 19.86 7.48
N ILE A 289 1.29 21.02 8.13
CA ILE A 289 2.00 22.18 7.60
C ILE A 289 3.50 21.93 7.41
N TRP A 290 4.09 20.99 8.15
CA TRP A 290 5.49 20.57 7.99
C TRP A 290 5.61 19.47 6.94
N ARG A 291 4.66 18.52 6.95
CA ARG A 291 4.62 17.41 5.98
C ARG A 291 4.58 17.91 4.53
N LYS A 292 3.82 18.97 4.24
CA LYS A 292 3.78 19.60 2.90
C LYS A 292 5.13 20.12 2.39
N LEU A 293 6.10 20.35 3.28
CA LEU A 293 7.44 20.87 2.96
C LEU A 293 8.53 19.81 3.16
N ALA A 294 8.19 18.64 3.71
CA ALA A 294 9.10 17.55 3.96
C ALA A 294 8.89 16.44 2.90
N PRO A 295 9.90 15.58 2.65
CA PRO A 295 9.69 14.36 1.90
C PRO A 295 8.61 13.47 2.54
N ASP A 296 7.86 12.75 1.71
CA ASP A 296 6.81 11.84 2.19
C ASP A 296 7.36 10.82 3.17
N THR A 297 6.74 10.71 4.35
CA THR A 297 7.27 9.88 5.42
C THR A 297 6.17 9.29 6.29
N LEU A 298 6.37 8.05 6.70
CA LEU A 298 5.55 7.34 7.68
C LEU A 298 6.22 7.29 9.07
N LYS A 299 7.32 8.03 9.27
CA LYS A 299 8.04 8.07 10.55
C LYS A 299 7.24 8.87 11.58
N THR A 300 7.22 8.39 12.82
CA THR A 300 6.70 9.16 13.97
C THR A 300 7.54 10.42 14.19
N LEU A 301 7.00 11.43 14.87
CA LEU A 301 7.68 12.70 15.10
C LEU A 301 9.09 12.52 15.69
N GLY A 302 9.24 11.65 16.69
CA GLY A 302 10.53 11.36 17.32
C GLY A 302 11.56 10.79 16.34
N ASN A 303 11.18 9.75 15.58
CA ASN A 303 12.04 9.14 14.57
C ASN A 303 12.34 10.09 13.42
N TRP A 304 11.37 10.91 13.03
CA TRP A 304 11.52 11.93 12.01
C TRP A 304 12.49 13.03 12.44
N MET A 305 12.47 13.48 13.70
CA MET A 305 13.43 14.47 14.20
C MET A 305 14.88 13.95 14.19
N ILE A 306 15.10 12.67 14.48
CA ILE A 306 16.41 12.03 14.34
C ILE A 306 16.85 12.02 12.87
N TYR A 307 15.96 11.58 11.97
CA TYR A 307 16.21 11.61 10.53
C TYR A 307 16.52 13.02 10.03
N PHE A 308 15.72 14.01 10.42
CA PHE A 308 15.86 15.41 10.07
C PHE A 308 17.23 15.96 10.49
N LYS A 309 17.67 15.66 11.72
CA LYS A 309 19.01 16.02 12.21
C LYS A 309 20.13 15.37 11.40
N ASN A 310 20.00 14.06 11.11
CA ASN A 310 20.98 13.35 10.29
C ASN A 310 21.05 13.92 8.88
N ARG A 311 19.90 14.29 8.29
CA ARG A 311 19.83 14.92 6.97
C ARG A 311 20.47 16.30 6.97
N PHE A 312 20.27 17.10 8.01
CA PHE A 312 20.97 18.37 8.18
C PHE A 312 22.49 18.17 8.22
N LEU A 313 22.99 17.23 9.03
CA LEU A 313 24.42 16.92 9.10
C LEU A 313 24.98 16.43 7.76
N GLN A 314 24.20 15.64 7.03
CA GLN A 314 24.54 15.21 5.67
C GLN A 314 24.70 16.41 4.73
N TYR A 315 23.73 17.33 4.72
CA TYR A 315 23.80 18.58 3.95
C TYR A 315 24.98 19.46 4.34
N THR A 316 25.26 19.63 5.63
CA THR A 316 26.45 20.35 6.10
C THR A 316 27.73 19.69 5.58
N SER A 317 27.81 18.35 5.61
CA SER A 317 28.96 17.62 5.11
C SER A 317 29.16 17.82 3.59
N TRP A 318 28.06 17.82 2.82
CA TRP A 318 28.09 18.03 1.37
C TRP A 318 28.54 19.44 0.99
N VAL A 319 28.09 20.45 1.73
CA VAL A 319 28.56 21.83 1.57
C VAL A 319 30.06 21.95 1.86
N SER A 320 30.57 21.20 2.84
CA SER A 320 31.99 21.27 3.26
C SER A 320 32.98 20.47 2.40
N ARG A 321 32.55 19.33 1.83
CA ARG A 321 33.45 18.37 1.17
C ARG A 321 33.54 18.51 -0.35
N HIS A 322 32.72 19.36 -0.97
CA HIS A 322 32.70 19.72 -2.40
C HIS A 322 32.64 18.58 -3.45
N ASP A 323 32.87 17.30 -3.14
CA ASP A 323 33.19 16.29 -4.18
C ASP A 323 32.58 14.88 -4.04
N THR A 324 31.68 14.60 -3.10
CA THR A 324 31.10 13.23 -2.97
C THR A 324 29.58 13.23 -2.98
N PHE A 325 28.99 13.54 -4.13
CA PHE A 325 27.53 13.51 -4.33
C PHE A 325 27.00 12.15 -4.82
N ALA A 326 27.82 11.32 -5.47
CA ALA A 326 27.34 10.15 -6.22
C ALA A 326 26.87 8.97 -5.35
N ALA A 327 27.46 8.74 -4.17
CA ALA A 327 27.15 7.56 -3.35
C ALA A 327 26.13 7.80 -2.22
N LEU A 328 25.88 9.06 -1.84
CA LEU A 328 25.15 9.41 -0.60
C LEU A 328 23.71 9.86 -0.81
N LEU A 329 23.29 10.12 -2.05
CA LEU A 329 21.92 10.52 -2.37
C LEU A 329 20.90 9.39 -2.14
N LEU A 330 21.32 8.13 -2.30
CA LEU A 330 20.45 6.95 -2.19
C LEU A 330 20.32 6.41 -0.77
N SER A 331 21.33 6.56 0.10
CA SER A 331 21.28 6.02 1.47
C SER A 331 20.46 6.87 2.46
N GLY A 332 20.10 8.10 2.08
CA GLY A 332 19.13 8.93 2.81
C GLY A 332 17.67 8.63 2.43
N GLY A 333 17.46 7.87 1.35
CA GLY A 333 16.16 7.41 0.90
C GLY A 333 15.99 5.93 1.21
N GLU A 334 15.54 5.61 2.42
CA GLU A 334 14.60 4.49 2.53
C GLU A 334 13.37 4.89 1.69
N ALA A 335 13.41 4.53 0.41
CA ALA A 335 12.29 4.45 -0.53
C ALA A 335 11.18 5.50 -0.34
N CYS A 336 11.47 6.79 -0.54
CA CYS A 336 10.46 7.67 -1.12
C CYS A 336 10.43 7.35 -2.60
N ALA A 337 9.50 6.49 -3.00
CA ALA A 337 9.14 6.31 -4.39
C ALA A 337 8.90 7.69 -5.01
N LEU A 338 9.66 7.99 -6.06
CA LEU A 338 9.42 9.11 -6.93
C LEU A 338 8.02 8.93 -7.53
N GLY A 339 7.16 9.91 -7.32
CA GLY A 339 5.95 10.12 -8.13
C GLY A 339 6.28 10.73 -9.48
#